data_AF-A0A2V7K4T0-F1
#
_entry.id   AF-A0A2V7K4T0-F1
#
_cell.length_a   1.000
_cell.length_b   1.000
_cell.length_c   1.000
_cell.angle_alpha   90.00
_cell.angle_beta   90.00
_cell.angle_gamma   90.00
#
_symmetry.space_group_name_H-M   'P 1'
#
loop_
_entity.id
_entity.type
_entity.pdbx_description
1 polymer ?
#
loop_
_entity_poly.entity_id
_entity_poly.type
_entity_poly.pdbx_seq_one_letter_code
_entity_poly.pdbx_strand_id
1 'polypeptide(L)'
;MRAARRVGEGTRAPIVAPLRTAAQTTGSSNTRRKRSPGGVSGSLPSSKWGPEYIPKIDGAARPVTREITCWYILTSMARTQHPSIFDDVAALPQPARDLVELGSRIPSSVRFGVSTWTYDGWTGDVYHRAYRGAQPARRLEEYARYPLFRTVGIDSAYYDPPSEEVLAAYARSLPPGFPCVSKVWDRITAKRIDRVSNPDFLNADLFKEAVLGPYARVFRDHAGCFVFEFQAMRGKDRPEPAAWAEELDRFLRQLPRDFRYAIELRTPELLTEGHGAVLAAHGVAHVFNSWSEMPTIGEQLELPWTFPAGFTVARGLLRPGRRFADAVKLFEPYDRIREPQPEVRQDLLRVVAEALRRRIEALILVNNRLEGNAPGTIRALAAALTGDES
;
A
#
# COMPACT_ATOMS: atom_id res chain seq x y z
N MET A 1 25.25 17.54 -62.06
CA MET A 1 24.18 16.87 -62.87
C MET A 1 22.99 16.65 -61.93
N ARG A 2 21.75 17.00 -62.28
CA ARG A 2 20.73 16.16 -62.99
C ARG A 2 20.64 14.73 -62.41
N ALA A 3 19.49 14.20 -62.00
CA ALA A 3 18.11 14.70 -61.85
C ALA A 3 17.35 13.79 -60.81
N ALA A 4 16.05 13.86 -60.48
CA ALA A 4 14.88 14.57 -61.02
C ALA A 4 13.78 14.82 -59.92
N ARG A 5 12.48 14.74 -60.27
CA ARG A 5 11.27 14.73 -59.41
C ARG A 5 10.17 13.91 -60.11
N ARG A 6 9.19 13.37 -59.36
CA ARG A 6 7.70 13.38 -59.54
C ARG A 6 7.05 12.22 -58.74
N VAL A 7 5.79 12.17 -58.30
CA VAL A 7 4.61 13.07 -58.06
C VAL A 7 3.31 12.31 -58.44
N GLY A 8 2.24 12.47 -57.64
CA GLY A 8 0.90 11.85 -57.76
C GLY A 8 0.46 11.28 -56.39
N GLU A 9 -0.65 11.61 -55.74
CA GLU A 9 -2.02 12.01 -56.14
C GLU A 9 -2.78 10.89 -56.90
N GLY A 10 -3.99 10.46 -56.53
CA GLY A 10 -4.78 10.74 -55.30
C GLY A 10 -6.27 10.33 -55.38
N THR A 11 -6.98 10.43 -54.25
CA THR A 11 -8.47 10.49 -54.08
C THR A 11 -9.41 9.26 -54.24
N ARG A 12 -10.42 9.25 -53.33
CA ARG A 12 -11.84 8.77 -53.43
C ARG A 12 -12.24 7.29 -53.19
N ALA A 13 -13.12 7.14 -52.19
CA ALA A 13 -14.18 6.12 -52.01
C ALA A 13 -15.54 6.69 -52.57
N PRO A 14 -16.79 6.17 -52.33
CA PRO A 14 -17.28 5.16 -51.37
C PRO A 14 -18.42 4.21 -51.92
N ILE A 15 -19.46 3.92 -51.11
CA ILE A 15 -20.76 3.18 -51.34
C ILE A 15 -20.63 1.63 -51.61
N VAL A 16 -21.55 0.70 -51.27
CA VAL A 16 -22.96 0.69 -50.75
C VAL A 16 -23.19 -0.49 -49.76
N ALA A 17 -24.33 -0.53 -49.04
CA ALA A 17 -24.84 -1.66 -48.22
C ALA A 17 -26.27 -2.10 -48.61
N PRO A 18 -26.72 -3.30 -48.18
CA PRO A 18 -28.06 -3.49 -47.58
C PRO A 18 -27.99 -4.31 -46.26
N LEU A 19 -28.88 -4.20 -45.23
CA LEU A 19 -30.35 -4.33 -45.14
C LEU A 19 -30.87 -5.76 -45.45
N ARG A 20 -31.84 -6.36 -44.75
CA ARG A 20 -32.67 -5.98 -43.55
C ARG A 20 -32.30 -6.91 -42.35
N THR A 21 -33.07 -7.32 -41.32
CA THR A 21 -34.51 -7.27 -40.93
C THR A 21 -34.66 -7.44 -39.40
N ALA A 22 -35.86 -7.24 -38.83
CA ALA A 22 -36.21 -7.53 -37.43
C ALA A 22 -37.63 -8.12 -37.30
N ALA A 23 -37.96 -8.70 -36.14
CA ALA A 23 -39.32 -9.18 -35.78
C ALA A 23 -39.60 -8.99 -34.27
N GLN A 24 -40.87 -8.89 -33.88
CA GLN A 24 -41.37 -8.67 -32.52
C GLN A 24 -42.52 -9.65 -32.17
N THR A 25 -43.17 -9.46 -31.01
CA THR A 25 -44.51 -9.97 -30.59
C THR A 25 -44.54 -11.40 -30.02
N THR A 26 -45.38 -11.78 -29.02
CA THR A 26 -46.25 -11.02 -28.07
C THR A 26 -46.71 -11.90 -26.88
N GLY A 27 -47.01 -11.28 -25.73
CA GLY A 27 -47.95 -11.79 -24.70
C GLY A 27 -47.46 -12.95 -23.80
N SER A 28 -48.17 -13.37 -22.75
CA SER A 28 -49.25 -12.71 -21.97
C SER A 28 -49.41 -13.38 -20.59
N SER A 29 -50.22 -12.78 -19.70
CA SER A 29 -50.87 -13.31 -18.47
C SER A 29 -50.77 -14.83 -18.18
N ASN A 30 -50.68 -15.31 -16.92
CA ASN A 30 -51.73 -15.09 -15.90
C ASN A 30 -51.37 -15.52 -14.44
N THR A 31 -52.33 -15.32 -13.52
CA THR A 31 -52.42 -15.73 -12.08
C THR A 31 -51.97 -17.19 -11.75
N ARG A 32 -51.70 -17.65 -10.51
CA ARG A 32 -52.58 -17.56 -9.30
C ARG A 32 -51.98 -18.12 -7.97
N ARG A 33 -52.24 -17.39 -6.85
CA ARG A 33 -52.28 -17.72 -5.40
C ARG A 33 -52.04 -19.16 -4.83
N LYS A 34 -51.45 -19.16 -3.60
CA LYS A 34 -51.55 -20.14 -2.45
C LYS A 34 -50.79 -21.48 -2.66
N ARG A 35 -50.19 -22.14 -1.64
CA ARG A 35 -50.50 -22.25 -0.19
C ARG A 35 -49.29 -22.73 0.65
N SER A 36 -49.27 -22.46 1.95
CA SER A 36 -48.49 -23.18 3.01
C SER A 36 -49.46 -24.08 3.83
N PRO A 37 -49.11 -24.83 4.90
CA PRO A 37 -47.81 -24.98 5.60
C PRO A 37 -47.42 -26.44 6.00
N GLY A 38 -46.37 -26.58 6.82
CA GLY A 38 -45.95 -27.82 7.53
C GLY A 38 -44.62 -28.41 7.02
N GLY A 39 -43.77 -29.01 7.85
CA GLY A 39 -43.79 -29.13 9.32
C GLY A 39 -42.79 -30.19 9.85
N VAL A 40 -42.55 -30.18 11.17
CA VAL A 40 -41.71 -31.15 11.94
C VAL A 40 -40.18 -31.00 11.79
N SER A 41 -39.47 -31.45 12.84
CA SER A 41 -38.08 -31.15 13.20
C SER A 41 -37.05 -32.23 12.83
N GLY A 42 -35.79 -31.84 12.63
CA GLY A 42 -34.63 -32.74 12.64
C GLY A 42 -33.36 -32.01 13.07
N SER A 43 -32.64 -32.54 14.07
CA SER A 43 -31.43 -31.95 14.65
C SER A 43 -30.15 -32.49 14.01
N LEU A 44 -29.25 -31.62 13.55
CA LEU A 44 -27.89 -31.94 13.06
C LEU A 44 -26.93 -30.73 13.32
N PRO A 45 -25.60 -30.82 13.09
CA PRO A 45 -24.64 -30.57 14.17
C PRO A 45 -23.91 -29.22 14.14
N SER A 46 -23.18 -28.94 15.23
CA SER A 46 -22.31 -27.78 15.39
C SER A 46 -21.00 -27.87 14.60
N SER A 47 -21.00 -27.52 13.31
CA SER A 47 -19.80 -27.03 12.61
C SER A 47 -20.12 -26.28 11.32
N LYS A 48 -19.61 -25.04 11.22
CA LYS A 48 -19.28 -24.22 10.01
C LYS A 48 -19.46 -22.72 10.29
N TRP A 49 -18.36 -22.04 10.61
CA TRP A 49 -18.20 -20.59 10.43
C TRP A 49 -16.73 -20.31 10.09
N GLY A 50 -16.38 -20.47 8.81
CA GLY A 50 -15.25 -19.75 8.23
C GLY A 50 -15.76 -18.39 7.73
N PRO A 51 -14.96 -17.31 7.77
CA PRO A 51 -15.40 -16.00 7.29
C PRO A 51 -15.63 -16.04 5.77
N GLU A 52 -16.84 -15.69 5.32
CA GLU A 52 -17.21 -15.77 3.91
C GLU A 52 -16.70 -14.58 3.09
N TYR A 53 -16.20 -14.88 1.90
CA TYR A 53 -15.71 -13.95 0.89
C TYR A 53 -16.87 -13.14 0.27
N ILE A 54 -16.67 -11.83 0.06
CA ILE A 54 -17.66 -10.94 -0.56
C ILE A 54 -17.37 -10.78 -2.07
N PRO A 55 -18.19 -11.35 -2.98
CA PRO A 55 -18.13 -11.03 -4.39
C PRO A 55 -18.78 -9.67 -4.70
N LYS A 56 -18.31 -8.99 -5.74
CA LYS A 56 -19.09 -7.95 -6.43
C LYS A 56 -19.87 -8.56 -7.58
N ILE A 57 -21.11 -8.13 -7.76
CA ILE A 57 -21.95 -8.39 -8.94
C ILE A 57 -22.31 -7.02 -9.52
N ASP A 58 -22.33 -6.89 -10.84
CA ASP A 58 -22.69 -5.65 -11.53
C ASP A 58 -24.19 -5.37 -11.46
N GLY A 59 -24.57 -4.12 -11.18
CA GLY A 59 -25.98 -3.71 -11.15
C GLY A 59 -26.23 -2.41 -10.40
N ALA A 60 -26.54 -1.35 -11.15
CA ALA A 60 -26.93 0.00 -10.75
C ALA A 60 -27.45 0.28 -9.31
N ALA A 61 -27.01 1.46 -8.81
CA ALA A 61 -27.65 2.38 -7.85
C ALA A 61 -27.23 2.35 -6.35
N ARG A 62 -26.80 3.54 -5.91
CA ARG A 62 -26.59 4.04 -4.53
C ARG A 62 -25.34 3.51 -3.78
N PRO A 63 -24.82 4.30 -2.79
CA PRO A 63 -23.38 4.43 -2.63
C PRO A 63 -22.77 3.48 -1.60
N VAL A 64 -21.50 3.13 -1.83
CA VAL A 64 -20.62 2.57 -0.80
C VAL A 64 -20.22 3.72 0.14
N THR A 65 -20.72 3.71 1.36
CA THR A 65 -20.33 4.65 2.43
C THR A 65 -18.99 4.25 3.06
N ARG A 66 -18.35 5.22 3.74
CA ARG A 66 -17.02 5.09 4.39
C ARG A 66 -16.92 3.97 5.44
N GLU A 67 -18.04 3.41 5.87
CA GLU A 67 -18.15 2.53 7.05
C GLU A 67 -17.40 1.20 6.90
N ILE A 68 -17.29 0.63 5.70
CA ILE A 68 -16.77 -0.73 5.49
C ILE A 68 -15.25 -0.82 5.77
N THR A 69 -14.47 0.24 5.53
CA THR A 69 -13.06 0.29 5.92
C THR A 69 -12.89 0.58 7.42
N CYS A 70 -13.72 1.47 7.98
CA CYS A 70 -13.70 1.81 9.41
C CYS A 70 -14.11 0.65 10.33
N TRP A 71 -14.97 -0.27 9.87
CA TRP A 71 -15.49 -1.35 10.72
C TRP A 71 -14.42 -2.32 11.23
N TYR A 72 -13.30 -2.47 10.50
CA TYR A 72 -12.14 -3.25 10.92
C TYR A 72 -11.28 -2.60 12.02
N ILE A 73 -11.52 -1.33 12.34
CA ILE A 73 -10.71 -0.55 13.29
C ILE A 73 -11.51 -0.11 14.53
N LEU A 74 -12.81 0.19 14.39
CA LEU A 74 -13.58 0.89 15.44
C LEU A 74 -14.35 0.01 16.45
N THR A 75 -14.28 -1.33 16.37
CA THR A 75 -14.95 -2.23 17.33
C THR A 75 -14.03 -2.76 18.45
N SER A 76 -13.43 -1.85 19.24
CA SER A 76 -12.81 -2.20 20.53
C SER A 76 -12.83 -1.06 21.55
N MET A 77 -14.04 -0.60 21.94
CA MET A 77 -14.19 0.26 23.11
C MET A 77 -14.32 -0.58 24.40
N ALA A 78 -13.47 -0.27 25.37
CA ALA A 78 -13.63 -0.53 26.80
C ALA A 78 -14.21 -1.90 27.24
N ARG A 79 -13.35 -2.94 27.20
CA ARG A 79 -13.28 -3.89 28.32
C ARG A 79 -11.84 -3.98 28.80
N THR A 80 -11.63 -3.75 30.09
CA THR A 80 -10.35 -4.00 30.78
C THR A 80 -10.08 -5.50 30.83
N GLN A 81 -9.43 -6.01 29.78
CA GLN A 81 -8.79 -7.32 29.85
C GLN A 81 -7.59 -7.19 30.80
N HIS A 82 -7.69 -7.83 31.96
CA HIS A 82 -6.51 -8.12 32.78
C HIS A 82 -5.50 -8.88 31.91
N PRO A 83 -4.20 -8.58 31.99
CA PRO A 83 -3.20 -9.36 31.27
C PRO A 83 -3.28 -10.82 31.71
N SER A 84 -3.42 -11.73 30.75
CA SER A 84 -3.31 -13.15 31.04
C SER A 84 -1.88 -13.44 31.53
N ILE A 85 -1.73 -14.32 32.53
CA ILE A 85 -0.40 -14.86 32.90
C ILE A 85 0.27 -15.59 31.71
N PHE A 86 -0.51 -15.94 30.68
CA PHE A 86 -0.05 -16.57 29.43
C PHE A 86 0.03 -15.60 28.23
N ASP A 87 -0.14 -14.28 28.43
CA ASP A 87 -0.05 -13.26 27.38
C ASP A 87 1.37 -12.68 27.21
N ASP A 88 2.33 -13.03 28.07
CA ASP A 88 3.67 -12.44 28.07
C ASP A 88 4.39 -12.62 26.72
N VAL A 89 4.93 -11.52 26.19
CA VAL A 89 5.79 -11.53 25.01
C VAL A 89 6.99 -12.46 25.26
N ALA A 90 7.66 -12.35 26.41
CA ALA A 90 8.89 -13.10 26.68
C ALA A 90 8.71 -14.63 26.71
N ALA A 91 7.47 -15.12 26.90
CA ALA A 91 7.13 -16.54 26.89
C ALA A 91 6.90 -17.14 25.48
N LEU A 92 6.75 -16.32 24.44
CA LEU A 92 6.54 -16.79 23.06
C LEU A 92 7.85 -17.32 22.44
N PRO A 93 7.79 -18.28 21.49
CA PRO A 93 8.97 -18.90 20.87
C PRO A 93 10.05 -17.91 20.43
N GLN A 94 11.31 -18.32 20.58
CA GLN A 94 12.43 -17.57 19.99
C GLN A 94 12.38 -17.72 18.46
N PRO A 95 12.73 -16.67 17.68
CA PRO A 95 12.79 -16.76 16.23
C PRO A 95 13.75 -17.88 15.78
N ALA A 96 13.44 -18.49 14.63
CA ALA A 96 14.25 -19.57 14.08
C ALA A 96 15.70 -19.10 13.81
N ARG A 97 16.67 -19.97 14.11
CA ARG A 97 18.10 -19.60 14.15
C ARG A 97 18.62 -19.10 12.81
N ASP A 98 18.20 -19.73 11.73
CA ASP A 98 18.44 -19.33 10.34
C ASP A 98 17.96 -17.91 10.06
N LEU A 99 16.76 -17.53 10.53
CA LEU A 99 16.25 -16.16 10.39
C LEU A 99 17.07 -15.15 11.19
N VAL A 100 17.57 -15.52 12.37
CA VAL A 100 18.47 -14.67 13.18
C VAL A 100 19.83 -14.50 12.50
N GLU A 101 20.38 -15.58 11.93
CA GLU A 101 21.67 -15.62 11.23
C GLU A 101 21.62 -14.93 9.85
N LEU A 102 20.48 -14.96 9.18
CA LEU A 102 20.18 -14.13 8.02
C LEU A 102 20.01 -12.66 8.41
N GLY A 103 19.22 -12.40 9.46
CA GLY A 103 18.96 -11.05 9.98
C GLY A 103 20.21 -10.32 10.46
N SER A 104 21.22 -11.03 11.00
CA SER A 104 22.47 -10.43 11.48
C SER A 104 23.38 -9.93 10.34
N ARG A 105 23.26 -10.49 9.13
CA ARG A 105 24.09 -10.15 7.96
C ARG A 105 23.56 -8.97 7.14
N ILE A 106 22.30 -8.58 7.31
CA ILE A 106 21.72 -7.41 6.62
C ILE A 106 22.34 -6.11 7.18
N PRO A 107 22.94 -5.22 6.36
CA PRO A 107 23.51 -3.95 6.83
C PRO A 107 22.53 -3.10 7.63
N SER A 108 22.98 -2.42 8.68
CA SER A 108 22.10 -1.68 9.61
C SER A 108 21.33 -0.51 8.98
N SER A 109 21.85 0.07 7.89
CA SER A 109 21.16 1.08 7.09
C SER A 109 20.07 0.53 6.16
N VAL A 110 19.95 -0.80 6.02
CA VAL A 110 18.91 -1.47 5.24
C VAL A 110 17.85 -1.99 6.19
N ARG A 111 16.62 -1.50 6.01
CA ARG A 111 15.46 -1.87 6.83
C ARG A 111 14.35 -2.41 5.96
N PHE A 112 14.17 -3.72 6.00
CA PHE A 112 12.98 -4.35 5.43
C PHE A 112 11.80 -4.24 6.42
N GLY A 113 10.60 -4.15 5.87
CA GLY A 113 9.35 -4.02 6.60
C GLY A 113 8.13 -4.32 5.73
N VAL A 114 6.94 -4.28 6.32
CA VAL A 114 5.67 -4.57 5.62
C VAL A 114 4.79 -3.33 5.53
N SER A 115 3.98 -3.17 4.49
CA SER A 115 3.07 -1.99 4.37
C SER A 115 1.93 -1.97 5.41
N THR A 116 1.59 -3.11 6.00
CA THR A 116 0.59 -3.31 7.06
C THR A 116 0.86 -4.68 7.69
N TRP A 117 0.63 -4.83 9.00
CA TRP A 117 1.03 -6.05 9.72
C TRP A 117 -0.13 -6.94 10.21
N THR A 118 -1.38 -6.48 10.20
CA THR A 118 -2.53 -7.17 10.82
C THR A 118 -3.13 -8.31 9.98
N TYR A 119 -2.32 -9.31 9.59
CA TYR A 119 -2.75 -10.43 8.75
C TYR A 119 -2.67 -11.79 9.46
N ASP A 120 -3.76 -12.56 9.41
CA ASP A 120 -3.84 -13.89 10.04
C ASP A 120 -3.06 -14.97 9.30
N GLY A 121 -2.80 -14.81 8.00
CA GLY A 121 -1.97 -15.74 7.22
C GLY A 121 -0.54 -15.89 7.73
N TRP A 122 -0.04 -14.99 8.58
CA TRP A 122 1.31 -15.07 9.16
C TRP A 122 1.36 -15.85 10.49
N THR A 123 0.24 -16.46 10.90
CA THR A 123 0.17 -17.32 12.09
C THR A 123 1.07 -18.55 11.91
N GLY A 124 1.97 -18.80 12.87
CA GLY A 124 2.99 -19.84 12.82
C GLY A 124 4.36 -19.39 12.27
N ASP A 125 4.44 -18.20 11.65
CA ASP A 125 5.68 -17.61 11.11
C ASP A 125 6.04 -16.31 11.85
N VAL A 126 5.17 -15.30 11.79
CA VAL A 126 5.34 -14.00 12.48
C VAL A 126 4.53 -13.95 13.78
N TYR A 127 3.41 -14.66 13.86
CA TYR A 127 2.49 -14.62 15.00
C TYR A 127 2.30 -16.00 15.63
N HIS A 128 2.55 -16.09 16.93
CA HIS A 128 2.35 -17.29 17.74
C HIS A 128 1.22 -17.13 18.76
N ARG A 129 0.80 -15.90 19.11
CA ARG A 129 -0.44 -15.66 19.87
C ARG A 129 -1.68 -15.91 19.03
N ALA A 130 -2.76 -16.35 19.68
CA ALA A 130 -4.08 -16.46 19.07
C ALA A 130 -4.82 -15.11 19.09
N TYR A 131 -4.95 -14.46 17.94
CA TYR A 131 -5.60 -13.16 17.80
C TYR A 131 -7.12 -13.25 17.56
N ARG A 132 -7.84 -12.20 17.95
CA ARG A 132 -9.27 -11.99 17.67
C ARG A 132 -9.45 -10.63 17.00
N GLY A 133 -9.52 -10.63 15.68
CA GLY A 133 -9.55 -9.41 14.86
C GLY A 133 -8.17 -8.76 14.72
N ALA A 134 -8.12 -7.49 14.33
CA ALA A 134 -6.88 -6.82 13.93
C ALA A 134 -5.85 -6.70 15.06
N GLN A 135 -6.26 -6.23 16.25
CA GLN A 135 -5.43 -6.02 17.46
C GLN A 135 -4.01 -5.44 17.16
N PRO A 136 -3.91 -4.30 16.46
CA PRO A 136 -2.66 -3.86 15.83
C PRO A 136 -1.49 -3.69 16.80
N ALA A 137 -1.69 -3.04 17.97
CA ALA A 137 -0.62 -2.86 18.96
C ALA A 137 -0.08 -4.22 19.49
N ARG A 138 -0.96 -5.14 19.89
CA ARG A 138 -0.54 -6.48 20.36
C ARG A 138 0.15 -7.30 19.28
N ARG A 139 -0.20 -7.16 17.99
CA ARG A 139 0.55 -7.78 16.88
C ARG A 139 1.91 -7.11 16.67
N LEU A 140 2.02 -5.82 16.94
CA LEU A 140 3.27 -5.07 16.76
C LEU A 140 4.37 -5.54 17.72
N GLU A 141 4.00 -5.99 18.93
CA GLU A 141 4.88 -6.64 19.92
C GLU A 141 5.56 -7.93 19.41
N GLU A 142 4.85 -8.74 18.63
CA GLU A 142 5.42 -9.93 17.98
C GLU A 142 6.14 -9.56 16.68
N TYR A 143 5.55 -8.67 15.88
CA TYR A 143 6.11 -8.19 14.62
C TYR A 143 7.55 -7.68 14.79
N ALA A 144 7.80 -6.87 15.82
CA ALA A 144 9.12 -6.27 16.08
C ALA A 144 10.19 -7.25 16.59
N ARG A 145 9.84 -8.52 16.84
CA ARG A 145 10.78 -9.60 17.16
C ARG A 145 11.22 -10.38 15.92
N TYR A 146 10.54 -10.21 14.79
CA TYR A 146 10.85 -10.94 13.58
C TYR A 146 12.21 -10.46 13.02
N PRO A 147 13.26 -11.29 12.93
CA PRO A 147 14.64 -10.80 12.76
C PRO A 147 14.92 -9.95 11.51
N LEU A 148 14.07 -10.08 10.48
CA LEU A 148 14.19 -9.34 9.22
C LEU A 148 13.38 -8.03 9.21
N PHE A 149 12.49 -7.80 10.17
CA PHE A 149 11.64 -6.61 10.23
C PHE A 149 12.30 -5.53 11.07
N ARG A 150 12.73 -4.47 10.40
CA ARG A 150 13.50 -3.35 10.97
C ARG A 150 12.82 -1.99 10.75
N THR A 151 11.68 -1.97 10.07
CA THR A 151 10.75 -0.85 9.89
C THR A 151 9.33 -1.40 9.68
N VAL A 152 8.30 -0.58 9.81
CA VAL A 152 6.89 -0.97 9.53
C VAL A 152 6.14 0.15 8.83
N GLY A 153 5.24 -0.21 7.91
CA GLY A 153 4.33 0.71 7.23
C GLY A 153 3.03 0.88 7.99
N ILE A 154 2.62 2.13 8.24
CA ILE A 154 1.32 2.47 8.80
C ILE A 154 0.42 2.98 7.66
N ASP A 155 0.01 2.07 6.77
CA ASP A 155 -0.89 2.40 5.65
C ASP A 155 -2.33 2.72 6.11
N SER A 156 -2.74 2.33 7.33
CA SER A 156 -4.07 2.64 7.89
C SER A 156 -4.31 4.13 8.11
N ALA A 157 -3.24 4.88 8.38
CA ALA A 157 -3.24 6.35 8.55
C ALA A 157 -3.69 7.12 7.28
N TYR A 158 -3.82 6.42 6.15
CA TYR A 158 -4.32 6.97 4.90
C TYR A 158 -5.82 7.34 4.93
N TYR A 159 -6.65 6.67 5.74
CA TYR A 159 -8.09 6.94 5.77
C TYR A 159 -8.48 7.95 6.85
N ASP A 160 -7.74 7.96 7.96
CA ASP A 160 -7.87 8.88 9.09
C ASP A 160 -6.54 8.86 9.88
N PRO A 161 -6.03 10.01 10.39
CA PRO A 161 -4.80 10.02 11.19
C PRO A 161 -4.96 9.20 12.49
N PRO A 162 -3.98 8.36 12.89
CA PRO A 162 -4.07 7.63 14.15
C PRO A 162 -4.07 8.60 15.35
N SER A 163 -4.98 8.38 16.30
CA SER A 163 -5.07 9.18 17.52
C SER A 163 -3.84 9.01 18.43
N GLU A 164 -3.64 9.94 19.37
CA GLU A 164 -2.49 9.88 20.29
C GLU A 164 -2.51 8.62 21.17
N GLU A 165 -3.68 8.09 21.53
CA GLU A 165 -3.80 6.83 22.27
C GLU A 165 -3.33 5.63 21.44
N VAL A 166 -3.61 5.63 20.13
CA VAL A 166 -3.19 4.59 19.18
C VAL A 166 -1.69 4.67 18.92
N LEU A 167 -1.16 5.88 18.69
CA LEU A 167 0.28 6.12 18.52
C LEU A 167 1.07 5.74 19.78
N ALA A 168 0.62 6.19 20.96
CA ALA A 168 1.26 5.84 22.23
C ALA A 168 1.17 4.33 22.52
N ALA A 169 0.11 3.64 22.06
CA ALA A 169 0.05 2.18 22.12
C ALA A 169 1.09 1.53 21.19
N TYR A 170 1.24 2.00 19.96
CA TYR A 170 2.27 1.50 19.05
C TYR A 170 3.69 1.75 19.57
N ALA A 171 3.95 2.89 20.21
CA ALA A 171 5.27 3.20 20.79
C ALA A 171 5.63 2.21 21.92
N ARG A 172 4.67 1.90 22.80
CA ARG A 172 4.87 0.88 23.86
C ARG A 172 5.04 -0.55 23.32
N SER A 173 4.55 -0.82 22.12
CA SER A 173 4.68 -2.11 21.43
C SER A 173 5.94 -2.23 20.54
N LEU A 174 6.79 -1.21 20.49
CA LEU A 174 7.98 -1.16 19.61
C LEU A 174 9.29 -0.99 20.41
N PRO A 175 10.42 -1.54 19.92
CA PRO A 175 11.74 -1.20 20.42
C PRO A 175 12.03 0.31 20.25
N PRO A 176 12.73 0.96 21.21
CA PRO A 176 13.07 2.39 21.10
C PRO A 176 13.75 2.74 19.78
N GLY A 177 13.25 3.77 19.09
CA GLY A 177 13.78 4.20 17.79
C GLY A 177 13.48 3.27 16.61
N PHE A 178 12.60 2.27 16.75
CA PHE A 178 12.14 1.46 15.61
C PHE A 178 11.32 2.34 14.65
N PRO A 179 11.76 2.56 13.40
CA PRO A 179 11.18 3.56 12.52
C PRO A 179 9.92 3.06 11.82
N CYS A 180 8.85 3.84 11.89
CA CYS A 180 7.63 3.64 11.12
C CYS A 180 7.60 4.55 9.88
N VAL A 181 7.16 3.99 8.75
CA VAL A 181 6.85 4.74 7.53
C VAL A 181 5.34 4.95 7.50
N SER A 182 4.91 6.15 7.84
CA SER A 182 3.51 6.49 8.05
C SER A 182 2.92 7.05 6.78
N LYS A 183 1.85 6.45 6.28
CA LYS A 183 1.18 6.93 5.08
C LYS A 183 0.30 8.13 5.43
N VAL A 184 0.45 9.24 4.71
CA VAL A 184 -0.30 10.46 4.98
C VAL A 184 -1.77 10.29 4.56
N TRP A 185 -2.65 10.92 5.33
CA TRP A 185 -4.11 10.97 5.12
C TRP A 185 -4.50 11.40 3.70
N ASP A 186 -5.45 10.70 3.10
CA ASP A 186 -5.94 10.96 1.75
C ASP A 186 -6.56 12.35 1.56
N ARG A 187 -7.10 12.93 2.65
CA ARG A 187 -7.54 14.32 2.71
C ARG A 187 -6.42 15.32 2.39
N ILE A 188 -5.14 14.94 2.51
CA ILE A 188 -4.00 15.77 2.07
C ILE A 188 -3.51 15.38 0.67
N THR A 189 -3.61 14.10 0.25
CA THR A 189 -2.93 13.57 -0.95
C THR A 189 -3.83 13.17 -2.13
N ALA A 190 -5.15 13.20 -1.98
CA ALA A 190 -6.10 12.94 -3.07
C ALA A 190 -6.78 14.25 -3.50
N LYS A 191 -6.69 14.62 -4.80
CA LYS A 191 -7.41 15.79 -5.34
C LYS A 191 -8.94 15.63 -5.27
N ARG A 192 -9.46 14.42 -5.00
CA ARG A 192 -10.88 14.13 -4.83
C ARG A 192 -11.13 13.15 -3.69
N ILE A 193 -12.16 13.43 -2.89
CA ILE A 193 -12.70 12.52 -1.87
C ILE A 193 -14.15 12.23 -2.24
N ASP A 194 -14.55 10.95 -2.23
CA ASP A 194 -15.92 10.50 -2.56
C ASP A 194 -16.47 11.08 -3.90
N ARG A 195 -15.56 11.27 -4.88
CA ARG A 195 -15.72 11.95 -6.19
C ARG A 195 -15.92 13.47 -6.18
N VAL A 196 -16.07 14.10 -5.01
CA VAL A 196 -16.10 15.57 -4.86
C VAL A 196 -14.67 16.12 -4.90
N SER A 197 -14.48 17.37 -5.32
CA SER A 197 -13.17 18.03 -5.24
C SER A 197 -12.74 18.17 -3.78
N ASN A 198 -11.48 17.87 -3.47
CA ASN A 198 -10.95 18.00 -2.12
C ASN A 198 -10.39 19.42 -1.90
N PRO A 199 -10.92 20.22 -0.96
CA PRO A 199 -10.37 21.54 -0.64
C PRO A 199 -9.06 21.46 0.18
N ASP A 200 -8.79 20.32 0.83
CA ASP A 200 -7.64 20.12 1.72
C ASP A 200 -6.43 19.47 1.01
N PHE A 201 -6.50 19.30 -0.31
CA PHE A 201 -5.38 18.79 -1.10
C PHE A 201 -4.15 19.68 -0.92
N LEU A 202 -3.03 19.11 -0.46
CA LEU A 202 -1.81 19.82 -0.10
C LEU A 202 -2.05 20.94 0.97
N ASN A 203 -3.00 20.75 1.88
CA ASN A 203 -3.19 21.63 3.03
C ASN A 203 -2.09 21.39 4.08
N ALA A 204 -1.07 22.26 4.09
CA ALA A 204 0.06 22.15 5.00
C ALA A 204 -0.32 22.38 6.47
N ASP A 205 -1.28 23.25 6.76
CA ASP A 205 -1.72 23.54 8.13
C ASP A 205 -2.47 22.35 8.73
N LEU A 206 -3.43 21.79 8.00
CA LEU A 206 -4.13 20.57 8.43
C LEU A 206 -3.16 19.39 8.62
N PHE A 207 -2.14 19.25 7.77
CA PHE A 207 -1.11 18.22 7.95
C PHE A 207 -0.25 18.45 9.20
N LYS A 208 0.16 19.70 9.49
CA LYS A 208 0.89 20.05 10.71
C LYS A 208 0.07 19.76 11.97
N GLU A 209 -1.21 20.15 11.99
CA GLU A 209 -2.09 20.01 13.16
C GLU A 209 -2.55 18.57 13.39
N ALA A 210 -3.14 17.94 12.37
CA ALA A 210 -3.81 16.64 12.50
C ALA A 210 -2.88 15.43 12.32
N VAL A 211 -1.69 15.61 11.75
CA VAL A 211 -0.72 14.50 11.55
C VAL A 211 0.58 14.75 12.30
N LEU A 212 1.31 15.83 12.03
CA LEU A 212 2.61 16.04 12.69
C LEU A 212 2.47 16.29 14.20
N GLY A 213 1.45 17.02 14.64
CA GLY A 213 1.19 17.34 16.05
C GLY A 213 1.12 16.09 16.95
N PRO A 214 0.21 15.14 16.71
CA PRO A 214 0.14 13.86 17.43
C PRO A 214 1.46 13.09 17.42
N TYR A 215 2.10 12.96 16.25
CA TYR A 215 3.37 12.24 16.13
C TYR A 215 4.50 12.92 16.91
N ALA A 216 4.55 14.25 16.93
CA ALA A 216 5.53 15.02 17.70
C ALA A 216 5.36 14.85 19.22
N ARG A 217 4.13 14.68 19.70
CA ARG A 217 3.80 14.56 21.14
C ARG A 217 4.04 13.16 21.70
N VAL A 218 3.66 12.10 20.97
CA VAL A 218 3.64 10.73 21.52
C VAL A 218 4.31 9.65 20.67
N PHE A 219 4.91 10.00 19.52
CA PHE A 219 5.48 9.02 18.58
C PHE A 219 6.82 9.44 17.97
N ARG A 220 7.48 10.47 18.52
CA ARG A 220 8.55 11.20 17.82
C ARG A 220 9.71 10.31 17.37
N ASP A 221 10.19 9.45 18.26
CA ASP A 221 11.34 8.56 18.01
C ASP A 221 11.04 7.45 16.98
N HIS A 222 9.76 7.17 16.74
CA HIS A 222 9.28 6.20 15.76
C HIS A 222 8.81 6.86 14.45
N ALA A 223 8.83 8.19 14.33
CA ALA A 223 8.37 8.93 13.15
C ALA A 223 9.39 8.86 11.99
N GLY A 224 9.64 7.64 11.50
CA GLY A 224 10.70 7.31 10.55
C GLY A 224 10.59 8.05 9.22
N CYS A 225 9.42 8.09 8.61
CA CYS A 225 9.12 8.90 7.42
C CYS A 225 7.60 9.07 7.24
N PHE A 226 7.15 10.20 6.69
CA PHE A 226 5.78 10.38 6.19
C PHE A 226 5.75 10.26 4.67
N VAL A 227 4.96 9.31 4.15
CA VAL A 227 4.77 9.09 2.71
C VAL A 227 3.49 9.77 2.23
N PHE A 228 3.66 10.81 1.43
CA PHE A 228 2.56 11.41 0.68
C PHE A 228 2.28 10.58 -0.58
N GLU A 229 1.34 9.64 -0.49
CA GLU A 229 0.90 8.82 -1.63
C GLU A 229 -0.20 9.55 -2.41
N PHE A 230 0.14 10.05 -3.59
CA PHE A 230 -0.80 10.67 -4.51
C PHE A 230 -1.50 9.60 -5.34
N GLN A 231 -2.84 9.63 -5.35
CA GLN A 231 -3.64 8.75 -6.19
C GLN A 231 -3.36 9.00 -7.69
N ALA A 232 -3.72 8.02 -8.53
CA ALA A 232 -3.60 8.13 -9.99
C ALA A 232 -4.53 9.23 -10.54
N MET A 233 -3.99 10.43 -10.71
CA MET A 233 -4.66 11.59 -11.29
C MET A 233 -4.81 11.42 -12.81
N ARG A 234 -6.02 11.65 -13.35
CA ARG A 234 -6.34 11.43 -14.76
C ARG A 234 -7.24 12.53 -15.33
N GLY A 235 -7.18 12.74 -16.63
CA GLY A 235 -8.05 13.68 -17.33
C GLY A 235 -7.98 15.07 -16.71
N LYS A 236 -9.14 15.63 -16.32
CA LYS A 236 -9.23 16.97 -15.70
C LYS A 236 -8.57 17.09 -14.32
N ASP A 237 -8.37 15.96 -13.63
CA ASP A 237 -7.73 15.95 -12.30
C ASP A 237 -6.19 15.81 -12.40
N ARG A 238 -5.63 15.57 -13.61
CA ARG A 238 -4.19 15.52 -13.83
C ARG A 238 -3.64 16.93 -14.09
N PRO A 239 -2.75 17.46 -13.23
CA PRO A 239 -2.09 18.73 -13.47
C PRO A 239 -1.08 18.63 -14.62
N GLU A 240 -0.76 19.76 -15.25
CA GLU A 240 0.44 19.88 -16.10
C GLU A 240 1.71 19.73 -15.23
N PRO A 241 2.80 19.08 -15.70
CA PRO A 241 3.92 18.72 -14.83
C PRO A 241 4.64 19.92 -14.20
N ALA A 242 4.69 21.07 -14.87
CA ALA A 242 5.25 22.30 -14.30
C ALA A 242 4.37 22.88 -13.18
N ALA A 243 3.04 22.87 -13.37
CA ALA A 243 2.09 23.31 -12.35
C ALA A 243 2.10 22.38 -11.12
N TRP A 244 2.26 21.07 -11.35
CA TRP A 244 2.48 20.09 -10.27
C TRP A 244 3.74 20.39 -9.45
N ALA A 245 4.87 20.68 -10.11
CA ALA A 245 6.10 21.01 -9.41
C ALA A 245 5.95 22.29 -8.57
N GLU A 246 5.30 23.34 -9.09
CA GLU A 246 5.05 24.58 -8.33
C GLU A 246 4.06 24.37 -7.17
N GLU A 247 3.00 23.57 -7.37
CA GLU A 247 2.03 23.20 -6.32
C GLU A 247 2.72 22.44 -5.18
N LEU A 248 3.63 21.52 -5.51
CA LEU A 248 4.40 20.71 -4.57
C LEU A 248 5.49 21.53 -3.85
N ASP A 249 6.23 22.41 -4.53
CA ASP A 249 7.21 23.32 -3.89
C ASP A 249 6.50 24.16 -2.82
N ARG A 250 5.41 24.82 -3.19
CA ARG A 250 4.64 25.70 -2.31
C ARG A 250 4.15 24.96 -1.06
N PHE A 251 3.78 23.69 -1.19
CA PHE A 251 3.44 22.82 -0.07
C PHE A 251 4.66 22.47 0.79
N LEU A 252 5.70 21.89 0.20
CA LEU A 252 6.91 21.42 0.90
C LEU A 252 7.72 22.57 1.53
N ARG A 253 7.46 23.82 1.14
CA ARG A 253 8.03 25.06 1.72
C ARG A 253 7.41 25.42 3.08
N GLN A 254 6.20 24.93 3.36
CA GLN A 254 5.46 25.18 4.60
C GLN A 254 5.64 24.09 5.66
N LEU A 255 6.33 22.99 5.32
CA LEU A 255 6.59 21.86 6.22
C LEU A 255 7.85 22.08 7.05
N PRO A 256 7.85 21.69 8.35
CA PRO A 256 9.03 21.79 9.20
C PRO A 256 10.09 20.76 8.80
N ARG A 257 11.38 21.13 8.97
CA ARG A 257 12.54 20.36 8.45
C ARG A 257 13.08 19.29 9.40
N ASP A 258 12.46 19.12 10.56
CA ASP A 258 12.84 18.17 11.62
C ASP A 258 12.16 16.80 11.50
N PHE A 259 11.32 16.62 10.47
CA PHE A 259 10.72 15.35 10.08
C PHE A 259 11.15 14.93 8.67
N ARG A 260 11.09 13.63 8.38
CA ARG A 260 11.41 13.05 7.07
C ARG A 260 10.16 12.84 6.24
N TYR A 261 10.21 13.23 4.96
CA TYR A 261 9.10 13.14 4.02
C TYR A 261 9.51 12.39 2.75
N ALA A 262 8.58 11.67 2.14
CA ALA A 262 8.75 11.07 0.82
C ALA A 262 7.46 11.18 -0.02
N ILE A 263 7.61 11.26 -1.34
CA ILE A 263 6.49 11.36 -2.29
C ILE A 263 6.34 10.04 -3.06
N GLU A 264 5.15 9.43 -3.01
CA GLU A 264 4.77 8.37 -3.95
C GLU A 264 3.81 8.94 -4.99
N LEU A 265 4.24 8.92 -6.26
CA LEU A 265 3.39 9.22 -7.41
C LEU A 265 2.74 7.94 -7.96
N ARG A 266 1.51 8.08 -8.47
CA ARG A 266 0.79 7.06 -9.25
C ARG A 266 0.30 7.59 -10.61
N THR A 267 1.00 8.60 -11.12
CA THR A 267 0.77 9.24 -12.42
C THR A 267 2.14 9.41 -13.09
N PRO A 268 2.50 8.54 -14.06
CA PRO A 268 3.85 8.52 -14.64
C PRO A 268 4.27 9.85 -15.28
N GLU A 269 3.33 10.60 -15.85
CA GLU A 269 3.61 11.86 -16.55
C GLU A 269 4.10 12.99 -15.62
N LEU A 270 4.08 12.76 -14.30
CA LEU A 270 4.61 13.68 -13.29
C LEU A 270 6.04 13.34 -12.83
N LEU A 271 6.66 12.25 -13.33
CA LEU A 271 8.05 11.87 -13.07
C LEU A 271 9.05 12.71 -13.90
N THR A 272 8.93 14.04 -13.82
CA THR A 272 9.76 14.98 -14.61
C THR A 272 10.95 15.53 -13.82
N GLU A 273 11.93 16.09 -14.52
CA GLU A 273 13.07 16.77 -13.89
C GLU A 273 12.64 17.92 -12.97
N GLY A 274 11.56 18.64 -13.30
CA GLY A 274 10.98 19.67 -12.45
C GLY A 274 10.44 19.12 -11.12
N HIS A 275 9.82 17.93 -11.13
CA HIS A 275 9.43 17.24 -9.90
C HIS A 275 10.67 16.84 -9.07
N GLY A 276 11.67 16.24 -9.71
CA GLY A 276 12.93 15.85 -9.06
C GLY A 276 13.70 17.01 -8.44
N ALA A 277 13.74 18.16 -9.12
CA ALA A 277 14.37 19.38 -8.61
C ALA A 277 13.69 19.90 -7.34
N VAL A 278 12.35 19.84 -7.26
CA VAL A 278 11.58 20.20 -6.06
C VAL A 278 11.84 19.22 -4.91
N LEU A 279 11.93 17.91 -5.19
CA LEU A 279 12.31 16.93 -4.18
C LEU A 279 13.69 17.21 -3.59
N ALA A 280 14.69 17.46 -4.46
CA ALA A 280 16.07 17.75 -4.05
C ALA A 280 16.19 19.07 -3.28
N ALA A 281 15.53 20.14 -3.73
CA ALA A 281 15.51 21.44 -3.06
C ALA A 281 14.87 21.40 -1.65
N HIS A 282 14.08 20.36 -1.35
CA HIS A 282 13.43 20.16 -0.05
C HIS A 282 13.98 18.98 0.76
N GLY A 283 14.93 18.20 0.24
CA GLY A 283 15.47 17.00 0.90
C GLY A 283 14.43 15.89 1.11
N VAL A 284 13.44 15.82 0.22
CA VAL A 284 12.29 14.91 0.30
C VAL A 284 12.52 13.70 -0.61
N ALA A 285 12.40 12.48 -0.09
CA ALA A 285 12.71 11.28 -0.86
C ALA A 285 11.68 10.98 -1.96
N HIS A 286 12.13 10.38 -3.07
CA HIS A 286 11.24 9.68 -4.01
C HIS A 286 10.87 8.31 -3.44
N VAL A 287 9.61 7.88 -3.60
CA VAL A 287 9.17 6.52 -3.26
C VAL A 287 9.15 5.66 -4.52
N PHE A 288 10.18 4.82 -4.66
CA PHE A 288 10.26 3.81 -5.70
C PHE A 288 9.15 2.76 -5.49
N ASN A 289 8.13 2.72 -6.35
CA ASN A 289 6.95 1.88 -6.12
C ASN A 289 6.61 0.98 -7.31
N SER A 290 6.23 -0.27 -7.04
CA SER A 290 5.71 -1.20 -8.05
C SER A 290 4.17 -1.18 -8.05
N TRP A 291 3.58 -0.31 -8.88
CA TRP A 291 2.13 -0.07 -8.94
C TRP A 291 1.54 -0.39 -10.33
N SER A 292 0.21 -0.56 -10.42
CA SER A 292 -0.55 -0.99 -11.60
C SER A 292 -0.17 -0.27 -12.91
N GLU A 293 0.09 1.03 -12.82
CA GLU A 293 0.22 1.95 -13.97
C GLU A 293 1.52 2.77 -13.89
N MET A 294 2.42 2.44 -12.97
CA MET A 294 3.73 3.08 -12.87
C MET A 294 4.78 2.29 -13.67
N PRO A 295 5.86 2.94 -14.14
CA PRO A 295 7.04 2.24 -14.61
C PRO A 295 7.58 1.29 -13.52
N THR A 296 8.35 0.29 -13.92
CA THR A 296 9.07 -0.59 -12.99
C THR A 296 9.97 0.22 -12.05
N ILE A 297 10.37 -0.38 -10.92
CA ILE A 297 11.31 0.26 -10.01
C ILE A 297 12.67 0.46 -10.71
N GLY A 298 13.04 -0.43 -11.64
CA GLY A 298 14.20 -0.30 -12.51
C GLY A 298 14.13 0.89 -13.45
N GLU A 299 13.01 1.08 -14.16
CA GLU A 299 12.82 2.28 -15.00
C GLU A 299 12.81 3.58 -14.16
N GLN A 300 12.30 3.54 -12.93
CA GLN A 300 12.37 4.67 -12.00
C GLN A 300 13.80 4.96 -11.50
N LEU A 301 14.69 3.96 -11.43
CA LEU A 301 16.09 4.14 -11.03
C LEU A 301 16.92 4.89 -12.08
N GLU A 302 16.59 4.74 -13.38
CA GLU A 302 17.29 5.44 -14.47
C GLU A 302 16.94 6.94 -14.59
N LEU A 303 16.02 7.45 -13.78
CA LEU A 303 15.65 8.88 -13.77
C LEU A 303 16.83 9.72 -13.22
N PRO A 304 17.22 10.84 -13.87
CA PRO A 304 18.48 11.54 -13.61
C PRO A 304 18.55 12.28 -12.26
N TRP A 305 17.43 12.34 -11.52
CA TRP A 305 17.26 13.08 -10.27
C TRP A 305 17.03 12.18 -9.04
N THR A 306 17.27 10.87 -9.16
CA THR A 306 17.02 9.88 -8.11
C THR A 306 17.88 10.06 -6.85
N PHE A 307 17.32 9.59 -5.71
CA PHE A 307 17.85 9.75 -4.35
C PHE A 307 18.10 11.22 -3.93
N PRO A 308 17.07 12.10 -4.00
CA PRO A 308 17.14 13.52 -3.62
C PRO A 308 17.30 13.82 -2.12
N ALA A 309 17.47 12.80 -1.27
CA ALA A 309 17.48 12.94 0.19
C ALA A 309 18.52 12.01 0.84
N GLY A 310 18.86 12.27 2.12
CA GLY A 310 19.77 11.44 2.92
C GLY A 310 19.22 10.05 3.31
N PHE A 311 18.12 9.62 2.70
CA PHE A 311 17.48 8.32 2.85
C PHE A 311 16.62 8.03 1.60
N THR A 312 16.20 6.78 1.43
CA THR A 312 15.30 6.36 0.35
C THR A 312 14.17 5.48 0.88
N VAL A 313 13.07 5.41 0.12
CA VAL A 313 11.93 4.54 0.41
C VAL A 313 11.59 3.75 -0.85
N ALA A 314 11.39 2.44 -0.71
CA ALA A 314 10.82 1.62 -1.78
C ALA A 314 9.60 0.84 -1.28
N ARG A 315 8.57 0.71 -2.13
CA ARG A 315 7.32 0.01 -1.83
C ARG A 315 7.02 -1.03 -2.92
N GLY A 316 7.34 -2.29 -2.63
CA GLY A 316 6.96 -3.45 -3.45
C GLY A 316 5.50 -3.79 -3.20
N LEU A 317 4.59 -3.16 -3.95
CA LEU A 317 3.15 -3.18 -3.66
C LEU A 317 2.40 -4.27 -4.43
N LEU A 318 2.63 -4.35 -5.74
CA LEU A 318 2.08 -5.36 -6.65
C LEU A 318 2.97 -5.53 -7.89
N ARG A 319 2.68 -6.58 -8.66
CA ARG A 319 3.13 -6.72 -10.05
C ARG A 319 2.57 -5.56 -10.90
N PRO A 320 3.38 -4.83 -11.69
CA PRO A 320 2.89 -3.84 -12.64
C PRO A 320 1.81 -4.40 -13.58
N GLY A 321 0.85 -3.57 -14.00
CA GLY A 321 -0.33 -3.98 -14.77
C GLY A 321 -1.44 -4.69 -13.97
N ARG A 322 -1.15 -5.27 -12.80
CA ARG A 322 -2.18 -5.93 -11.96
C ARG A 322 -3.10 -4.90 -11.29
N ARG A 323 -4.39 -5.20 -11.16
CA ARG A 323 -5.32 -4.38 -10.37
C ARG A 323 -5.30 -4.83 -8.91
N PHE A 324 -5.31 -3.88 -7.98
CA PHE A 324 -5.23 -4.16 -6.53
C PHE A 324 -6.29 -5.16 -6.04
N ALA A 325 -7.55 -5.03 -6.48
CA ALA A 325 -8.65 -5.91 -6.09
C ALA A 325 -8.47 -7.36 -6.57
N ASP A 326 -7.79 -7.55 -7.70
CA ASP A 326 -7.51 -8.88 -8.24
C ASP A 326 -6.38 -9.53 -7.43
N ALA A 327 -5.34 -8.77 -7.08
CA ALA A 327 -4.26 -9.22 -6.20
C ALA A 327 -4.75 -9.65 -4.80
N VAL A 328 -5.72 -8.92 -4.22
CA VAL A 328 -6.41 -9.30 -2.98
C VAL A 328 -7.04 -10.70 -3.13
N LYS A 329 -7.89 -10.88 -4.14
CA LYS A 329 -8.61 -12.14 -4.40
C LYS A 329 -7.69 -13.33 -4.68
N LEU A 330 -6.58 -13.12 -5.41
CA LEU A 330 -5.65 -14.19 -5.77
C LEU A 330 -4.85 -14.71 -4.56
N PHE A 331 -4.57 -13.86 -3.58
CA PHE A 331 -3.53 -14.11 -2.59
C PHE A 331 -4.01 -14.33 -1.15
N GLU A 332 -5.28 -14.07 -0.81
CA GLU A 332 -5.81 -14.34 0.53
C GLU A 332 -5.77 -15.85 0.89
N PRO A 333 -5.44 -16.23 2.15
CA PRO A 333 -5.27 -15.37 3.33
C PRO A 333 -3.86 -14.79 3.56
N TYR A 334 -3.01 -14.76 2.53
CA TYR A 334 -1.61 -14.30 2.57
C TYR A 334 -0.63 -15.19 3.35
N ASP A 335 -0.90 -16.51 3.33
CA ASP A 335 -0.19 -17.56 4.07
C ASP A 335 1.17 -17.94 3.47
N ARG A 336 1.34 -17.79 2.16
CA ARG A 336 2.54 -18.22 1.43
C ARG A 336 2.72 -17.43 0.14
N ILE A 337 3.93 -17.45 -0.40
CA ILE A 337 4.20 -16.95 -1.76
C ILE A 337 3.41 -17.83 -2.74
N ARG A 338 2.69 -17.19 -3.66
CA ARG A 338 1.89 -17.84 -4.71
C ARG A 338 2.36 -17.48 -6.12
N GLU A 339 2.94 -16.30 -6.31
CA GLU A 339 3.48 -15.84 -7.59
C GLU A 339 4.73 -14.97 -7.34
N PRO A 340 5.94 -15.56 -7.29
CA PRO A 340 7.18 -14.80 -7.18
C PRO A 340 7.30 -13.72 -8.26
N GLN A 341 7.89 -12.58 -7.90
CA GLN A 341 8.13 -11.45 -8.79
C GLN A 341 9.65 -11.17 -8.84
N PRO A 342 10.47 -12.07 -9.43
CA PRO A 342 11.93 -11.99 -9.36
C PRO A 342 12.48 -10.67 -9.93
N GLU A 343 11.85 -10.09 -10.94
CA GLU A 343 12.21 -8.79 -11.51
C GLU A 343 12.01 -7.65 -10.50
N VAL A 344 10.88 -7.65 -9.79
CA VAL A 344 10.60 -6.65 -8.74
C VAL A 344 11.53 -6.83 -7.54
N ARG A 345 11.88 -8.09 -7.20
CA ARG A 345 12.91 -8.36 -6.17
C ARG A 345 14.28 -7.82 -6.59
N GLN A 346 14.70 -8.08 -7.82
CA GLN A 346 15.96 -7.59 -8.38
C GLN A 346 16.02 -6.07 -8.37
N ASP A 347 14.95 -5.39 -8.79
CA ASP A 347 14.88 -3.93 -8.75
C ASP A 347 14.92 -3.36 -7.32
N LEU A 348 14.23 -3.99 -6.35
CA LEU A 348 14.35 -3.61 -4.93
C LEU A 348 15.79 -3.78 -4.41
N LEU A 349 16.49 -4.84 -4.83
CA LEU A 349 17.91 -5.04 -4.52
C LEU A 349 18.81 -4.00 -5.20
N ARG A 350 18.48 -3.53 -6.41
CA ARG A 350 19.17 -2.41 -7.07
C ARG A 350 18.99 -1.10 -6.29
N VAL A 351 17.79 -0.80 -5.77
CA VAL A 351 17.58 0.36 -4.86
C VAL A 351 18.44 0.23 -3.60
N VAL A 352 18.51 -0.97 -3.00
CA VAL A 352 19.33 -1.23 -1.81
C VAL A 352 20.83 -1.06 -2.09
N ALA A 353 21.34 -1.63 -3.18
CA ALA A 353 22.74 -1.52 -3.57
C ALA A 353 23.15 -0.06 -3.83
N GLU A 354 22.30 0.72 -4.49
CA GLU A 354 22.54 2.14 -4.76
C GLU A 354 22.46 3.00 -3.49
N ALA A 355 21.54 2.69 -2.56
CA ALA A 355 21.47 3.33 -1.25
C ALA A 355 22.72 3.03 -0.39
N LEU A 356 23.21 1.78 -0.40
CA LEU A 356 24.46 1.38 0.25
C LEU A 356 25.67 2.12 -0.36
N ARG A 357 25.74 2.21 -1.70
CA ARG A 357 26.79 2.96 -2.40
C ARG A 357 26.79 4.46 -2.04
N ARG A 358 25.59 5.06 -1.89
CA ARG A 358 25.41 6.45 -1.42
C ARG A 358 25.55 6.63 0.11
N ARG A 359 25.66 5.54 0.88
CA ARG A 359 25.71 5.51 2.36
C ARG A 359 24.50 6.15 3.04
N ILE A 360 23.31 5.98 2.45
CA ILE A 360 22.02 6.48 2.96
C ILE A 360 21.16 5.34 3.53
N GLU A 361 20.17 5.66 4.36
CA GLU A 361 19.22 4.67 4.89
C GLU A 361 18.20 4.24 3.82
N ALA A 362 17.91 2.94 3.74
CA ALA A 362 16.94 2.36 2.82
C ALA A 362 15.76 1.73 3.56
N LEU A 363 14.58 2.33 3.42
CA LEU A 363 13.32 1.85 4.01
C LEU A 363 12.53 1.07 2.94
N ILE A 364 12.63 -0.27 2.99
CA ILE A 364 12.09 -1.17 1.97
C ILE A 364 10.84 -1.86 2.50
N LEU A 365 9.66 -1.48 2.01
CA LEU A 365 8.38 -2.03 2.45
C LEU A 365 7.77 -2.95 1.39
N VAL A 366 7.35 -4.15 1.80
CA VAL A 366 6.67 -5.12 0.94
C VAL A 366 5.19 -5.24 1.33
N ASN A 367 4.31 -5.32 0.34
CA ASN A 367 2.90 -5.64 0.54
C ASN A 367 2.61 -7.09 0.16
N ASN A 368 1.68 -7.74 0.87
CA ASN A 368 1.22 -9.09 0.51
C ASN A 368 0.64 -9.17 -0.92
N ARG A 369 0.22 -8.04 -1.54
CA ARG A 369 -0.32 -7.99 -2.91
C ARG A 369 0.76 -8.10 -4.00
N LEU A 370 2.05 -8.15 -3.64
CA LEU A 370 3.14 -8.42 -4.57
C LEU A 370 3.21 -9.90 -4.97
N GLU A 371 3.42 -10.79 -3.99
CA GLU A 371 3.66 -12.22 -4.26
C GLU A 371 2.74 -13.18 -3.49
N GLY A 372 1.98 -12.66 -2.53
CA GLY A 372 1.13 -13.43 -1.63
C GLY A 372 1.57 -13.49 -0.18
N ASN A 373 2.86 -13.28 0.14
CA ASN A 373 3.34 -13.29 1.54
C ASN A 373 4.58 -12.40 1.70
N ALA A 374 4.38 -11.19 2.22
CA ALA A 374 5.46 -10.22 2.43
C ALA A 374 6.58 -10.72 3.36
N PRO A 375 6.34 -11.50 4.44
CA PRO A 375 7.41 -12.12 5.23
C PRO A 375 8.34 -12.98 4.36
N GLY A 376 7.78 -13.85 3.51
CA GLY A 376 8.52 -14.69 2.57
C GLY A 376 9.24 -13.90 1.48
N THR A 377 8.62 -12.85 0.93
CA THR A 377 9.33 -11.94 -0.01
C THR A 377 10.52 -11.27 0.68
N ILE A 378 10.39 -10.86 1.93
CA ILE A 378 11.47 -10.25 2.72
C ILE A 378 12.56 -11.28 3.06
N ARG A 379 12.21 -12.53 3.36
CA ARG A 379 13.17 -13.65 3.47
C ARG A 379 14.00 -13.79 2.19
N ALA A 380 13.34 -13.82 1.02
CA ALA A 380 14.02 -13.95 -0.27
C ALA A 380 14.88 -12.73 -0.63
N LEU A 381 14.42 -11.50 -0.33
CA LEU A 381 15.21 -10.28 -0.49
C LEU A 381 16.44 -10.27 0.42
N ALA A 382 16.29 -10.70 1.68
CA ALA A 382 17.39 -10.79 2.62
C ALA A 382 18.43 -11.83 2.16
N ALA A 383 18.00 -13.04 1.79
CA ALA A 383 18.88 -14.12 1.37
C ALA A 383 19.73 -13.73 0.15
N ALA A 384 19.08 -13.20 -0.91
CA ALA A 384 19.76 -12.70 -2.09
C ALA A 384 20.68 -11.50 -1.81
N LEU A 385 20.37 -10.65 -0.82
CA LEU A 385 21.25 -9.56 -0.39
C LEU A 385 22.51 -10.07 0.36
N THR A 386 22.42 -11.19 1.07
CA THR A 386 23.52 -11.74 1.89
C THR A 386 24.33 -12.84 1.18
N GLY A 387 23.95 -13.23 -0.04
CA GLY A 387 24.63 -14.28 -0.81
C GLY A 387 24.13 -15.70 -0.53
N ASP A 388 22.98 -15.85 0.12
CA ASP A 388 22.32 -17.15 0.30
C ASP A 388 21.31 -17.36 -0.84
N GLU A 389 21.60 -18.28 -1.75
CA GLU A 389 20.58 -18.84 -2.64
C GLU A 389 20.09 -20.18 -2.08
N SER A 390 18.76 -20.31 -1.95
CA SER A 390 18.04 -21.41 -1.28
C SER A 390 16.99 -22.06 -2.18
#